data_AF-A0AAU6DAA6-F1
#
_entry.id   AF-A0AAU6DAA6-F1
#
_cell.length_a   1.000
_cell.length_b   1.000
_cell.length_c   1.000
_cell.angle_alpha   90.00
_cell.angle_beta   90.00
_cell.angle_gamma   90.00
#
_symmetry.space_group_name_H-M   'P 1'
#
loop_
_entity.id
_entity.type
_entity.pdbx_description
1 polymer ?
#
loop_
_entity_poly.entity_id
_entity_poly.type
_entity_poly.pdbx_seq_one_letter_code
_entity_poly.pdbx_strand_id
1 'polypeptide(L)'
;MGTLAGVRAFTAAALDALGGVDIVVNNAAAARAHIKGISSIPDEEWIDALDLNYLSAVRVNNALLPALREAGPGPVGHRSEPDSRRR
;
A
#
# COMPACT_ATOMS: atom_id res chain seq x y z
N MET A 1 2.12 9.01 2.15
CA MET A 1 2.38 7.61 1.71
C MET A 1 3.85 7.19 1.86
N GLY A 2 4.84 8.09 1.76
CA GLY A 2 6.25 7.71 1.85
C GLY A 2 6.75 7.27 3.24
N THR A 3 6.01 7.51 4.34
CA THR A 3 6.44 7.13 5.70
C THR A 3 5.71 5.91 6.23
N LEU A 4 6.35 5.16 7.14
CA LEU A 4 5.75 3.98 7.75
C LEU A 4 4.44 4.28 8.50
N ALA A 5 4.39 5.39 9.24
CA ALA A 5 3.19 5.83 9.95
C ALA A 5 2.04 6.14 8.97
N GLY A 6 2.35 6.82 7.86
CA GLY A 6 1.37 7.12 6.81
C GLY A 6 0.81 5.87 6.15
N VAL A 7 1.66 4.88 5.85
CA VAL A 7 1.22 3.59 5.30
C VAL A 7 0.29 2.88 6.26
N ARG A 8 0.66 2.77 7.54
CA ARG A 8 -0.17 2.10 8.56
C ARG A 8 -1.55 2.73 8.70
N ALA A 9 -1.60 4.07 8.76
CA ALA A 9 -2.87 4.80 8.85
C ALA A 9 -3.73 4.55 7.61
N PHE A 10 -3.14 4.61 6.42
CA PHE A 10 -3.85 4.36 5.16
C PHE A 10 -4.40 2.93 5.07
N THR A 11 -3.58 1.92 5.36
CA THR A 11 -4.01 0.52 5.25
C THR A 11 -5.06 0.14 6.29
N ALA A 12 -4.96 0.71 7.50
CA ALA A 12 -5.99 0.53 8.52
C ALA A 12 -7.33 1.13 8.07
N ALA A 13 -7.33 2.35 7.55
CA ALA A 13 -8.53 3.00 7.03
C ALA A 13 -9.12 2.24 5.83
N ALA A 14 -8.28 1.72 4.94
CA ALA A 14 -8.74 0.92 3.79
C ALA A 14 -9.41 -0.39 4.24
N LEU A 15 -8.83 -1.10 5.21
CA LEU A 15 -9.41 -2.35 5.73
C LEU A 15 -10.73 -2.11 6.47
N ASP A 16 -10.84 -1.02 7.22
CA ASP A 16 -12.06 -0.62 7.91
C ASP A 16 -13.18 -0.27 6.91
N ALA A 17 -12.86 0.54 5.90
CA ALA A 17 -13.84 1.00 4.91
C ALA A 17 -14.30 -0.09 3.93
N LEU A 18 -13.40 -1.01 3.55
CA LEU A 18 -13.67 -2.03 2.54
C LEU A 18 -14.08 -3.38 3.15
N GLY A 19 -13.83 -3.58 4.44
CA GLY A 19 -14.03 -4.87 5.08
C GLY A 19 -13.23 -5.97 4.39
N GLY A 20 -12.01 -5.68 3.88
CA GLY A 20 -11.15 -6.59 3.14
C GLY A 20 -10.45 -5.97 1.94
N VAL A 21 -9.43 -6.67 1.42
CA VAL A 21 -8.72 -6.27 0.19
C VAL A 21 -8.38 -7.53 -0.61
N ASP A 22 -8.79 -7.58 -1.88
CA ASP A 22 -8.45 -8.66 -2.82
C ASP A 22 -7.29 -8.28 -3.76
N ILE A 23 -7.19 -7.01 -4.12
CA ILE A 23 -6.22 -6.49 -5.09
C ILE A 23 -5.58 -5.22 -4.55
N VAL A 24 -4.26 -5.12 -4.68
CA VAL A 24 -3.49 -3.90 -4.39
C VAL A 24 -2.85 -3.40 -5.67
N VAL A 25 -3.12 -2.13 -6.01
CA VAL A 25 -2.51 -1.45 -7.16
C VAL A 25 -1.58 -0.35 -6.65
N ASN A 26 -0.27 -0.58 -6.76
CA ASN A 26 0.75 0.40 -6.41
C ASN A 26 0.96 1.39 -7.56
N ASN A 27 0.14 2.44 -7.61
CA ASN A 27 0.18 3.44 -8.67
C ASN A 27 0.89 4.75 -8.27
N ALA A 28 1.16 4.97 -6.99
CA ALA A 28 1.77 6.20 -6.52
C ALA A 28 3.27 6.24 -6.87
N ALA A 29 3.66 7.17 -7.74
CA ALA A 29 5.05 7.46 -8.05
C ALA A 29 5.21 8.95 -8.39
N ALA A 30 6.41 9.49 -8.17
CA ALA A 30 6.79 10.82 -8.64
C ALA A 30 8.24 10.84 -9.12
N ALA A 31 8.52 11.75 -10.03
CA ALA A 31 9.86 12.04 -10.51
C ALA A 31 10.07 13.56 -10.53
N ARG A 32 11.28 14.00 -10.16
CA ARG A 32 11.74 15.37 -10.30
C ARG A 32 12.69 15.44 -11.49
N ALA A 33 12.55 16.49 -12.31
CA ALA A 33 13.35 16.65 -13.51
C ALA A 33 14.66 17.40 -13.21
N HIS A 34 15.79 16.82 -13.63
CA HIS A 34 17.13 17.40 -13.49
C HIS A 34 17.76 17.68 -14.84
N ILE A 35 17.62 18.92 -15.30
CA ILE A 35 18.08 19.36 -16.63
C ILE A 35 19.62 19.29 -16.75
N LYS A 36 20.33 19.40 -15.62
CA LYS A 36 21.81 19.33 -15.57
C LYS A 36 22.35 17.88 -15.50
N GLY A 37 21.48 16.87 -15.60
CA GLY A 37 21.85 15.47 -15.59
C GLY A 37 22.08 14.89 -14.19
N ILE A 38 22.44 13.61 -14.14
CA ILE A 38 22.49 12.80 -12.92
C ILE A 38 23.44 13.35 -11.84
N SER A 39 24.55 13.97 -12.24
CA SER A 39 25.55 14.53 -11.32
C SER A 39 25.07 15.76 -10.55
N SER A 40 23.93 16.34 -10.94
CA SER A 40 23.31 17.48 -10.26
C SER A 40 22.31 17.09 -9.18
N ILE A 41 22.02 15.80 -9.04
CA ILE A 41 21.02 15.27 -8.11
C ILE A 41 21.67 15.07 -6.74
N PRO A 42 21.18 15.75 -5.69
CA PRO A 42 21.66 15.51 -4.34
C PRO A 42 21.32 14.10 -3.85
N ASP A 43 22.17 13.52 -2.99
CA ASP A 43 21.97 12.16 -2.46
C ASP A 43 20.64 12.00 -1.72
N GLU A 44 20.20 13.02 -0.99
CA GLU A 44 18.91 13.03 -0.28
C GLU A 44 17.72 12.88 -1.22
N GLU A 45 17.83 13.34 -2.47
CA GLU A 45 16.75 13.24 -3.43
C GLU A 45 16.59 11.83 -4.00
N TRP A 46 17.70 11.08 -4.08
CA TRP A 46 17.63 9.65 -4.38
C TRP A 46 16.92 8.88 -3.29
N ILE A 47 17.22 9.20 -2.04
CA ILE A 47 16.57 8.59 -0.87
C ILE A 47 15.07 8.90 -0.90
N ASP A 48 14.69 10.16 -1.11
CA ASP A 48 13.28 10.57 -1.26
C ASP A 48 12.56 9.76 -2.36
N ALA A 49 13.19 9.62 -3.53
CA ALA A 49 12.62 8.88 -4.65
C ALA A 49 12.46 7.40 -4.35
N LEU A 50 13.44 6.77 -3.68
CA LEU A 50 13.36 5.38 -3.23
C LEU A 50 12.29 5.18 -2.17
N ASP A 51 12.18 6.09 -1.20
CA ASP A 51 11.15 6.04 -0.17
C ASP A 51 9.75 6.15 -0.76
N LEU A 52 9.56 7.05 -1.73
CA LEU A 52 8.27 7.29 -2.36
C LEU A 52 7.89 6.21 -3.37
N ASN A 53 8.77 5.86 -4.31
CA ASN A 53 8.40 5.04 -5.47
C ASN A 53 8.56 3.54 -5.21
N TYR A 54 9.49 3.16 -4.33
CA TYR A 54 9.80 1.76 -4.08
C TYR A 54 9.33 1.31 -2.70
N LEU A 55 9.81 1.96 -1.64
CA LEU A 55 9.53 1.51 -0.28
C LEU A 55 8.07 1.72 0.11
N SER A 56 7.37 2.71 -0.44
CA SER A 56 5.93 2.86 -0.22
C SER A 56 5.15 1.62 -0.65
N ALA A 57 5.43 1.08 -1.85
CA ALA A 57 4.78 -0.12 -2.38
C ALA A 57 5.11 -1.36 -1.53
N VAL A 58 6.39 -1.53 -1.16
CA VAL A 58 6.82 -2.63 -0.28
C VAL A 58 6.08 -2.56 1.07
N ARG A 59 6.01 -1.37 1.68
CA ARG A 59 5.38 -1.16 2.98
C ARG A 59 3.87 -1.43 2.91
N VAL A 60 3.17 -0.95 1.87
CA VAL A 60 1.74 -1.19 1.67
C VAL A 60 1.45 -2.67 1.47
N ASN A 61 2.19 -3.34 0.58
CA ASN A 61 2.02 -4.77 0.33
C ASN A 61 2.23 -5.59 1.60
N ASN A 62 3.28 -5.29 2.38
CA ASN A 62 3.55 -6.00 3.63
C ASN A 62 2.43 -5.78 4.67
N ALA A 63 1.91 -4.55 4.77
CA ALA A 63 0.83 -4.22 5.69
C ALA A 63 -0.51 -4.91 5.33
N LEU A 64 -0.79 -5.11 4.03
CA LEU A 64 -2.03 -5.76 3.56
C LEU A 64 -1.90 -7.28 3.35
N LEU A 65 -0.68 -7.82 3.38
CA LEU A 65 -0.42 -9.25 3.13
C LEU A 65 -1.24 -10.20 4.03
N PRO A 66 -1.44 -9.94 5.34
CA PRO A 66 -2.30 -10.79 6.16
C PRO A 66 -3.74 -10.84 5.64
N ALA A 67 -4.33 -9.69 5.31
CA ALA A 67 -5.69 -9.60 4.80
C ALA A 67 -5.84 -10.27 3.42
N LEU A 68 -4.85 -10.10 2.53
CA LEU A 68 -4.80 -10.76 1.24
C LEU A 68 -4.72 -12.30 1.36
N ARG A 69 -4.04 -12.81 2.41
CA ARG A 69 -3.97 -14.25 2.68
C ARG A 69 -5.28 -14.82 3.21
N GLU A 70 -6.00 -14.05 4.03
CA GLU A 70 -7.32 -14.43 4.52
C GLU A 70 -8.37 -14.51 3.40
N ALA A 71 -8.24 -13.68 2.36
CA ALA A 71 -9.12 -13.71 1.19
C ALA A 71 -8.98 -14.99 0.33
N GLY A 72 -7.84 -15.69 0.42
CA GLY A 72 -7.54 -16.92 -0.33
C GLY A 72 -7.18 -16.68 -1.82
N PRO A 73 -6.70 -17.71 -2.54
CA PRO A 73 -6.33 -17.59 -3.96
C PRO A 73 -7.58 -17.69 -4.86
N GLY A 74 -8.18 -16.55 -5.21
CA GLY A 74 -9.30 -16.49 -6.17
C GLY A 74 -9.97 -15.12 -6.19
N PRO A 75 -10.74 -14.78 -7.24
CA PRO A 75 -11.53 -13.56 -7.24
C PRO A 75 -12.66 -13.74 -6.22
N VAL A 76 -12.59 -13.00 -5.11
CA VAL A 76 -13.61 -12.89 -4.06
C VAL A 76 -13.70 -14.11 -3.13
N GLY A 77 -12.89 -14.07 -2.06
CA GLY A 77 -13.23 -14.78 -0.83
C GLY A 77 -14.43 -14.09 -0.18
N HIS A 78 -15.62 -14.67 -0.31
CA HIS A 78 -16.84 -14.16 0.32
C HIS A 78 -16.68 -14.25 1.85
N ARG A 79 -16.40 -13.12 2.51
CA ARG A 79 -16.37 -13.03 3.97
C ARG A 79 -17.81 -13.26 4.46
N SER A 80 -18.09 -14.44 5.01
CA SER A 80 -19.41 -14.73 5.57
C SER A 80 -19.65 -13.81 6.76
N GLU A 81 -20.70 -13.01 6.70
CA GLU A 81 -21.18 -12.23 7.83
C GLU A 81 -21.64 -13.18 8.95
N PRO A 82 -21.36 -12.90 10.24
CA PRO A 82 -21.88 -13.71 11.32
C PRO A 82 -23.41 -13.61 11.32
N ASP A 83 -24.08 -14.75 11.11
CA ASP A 83 -25.54 -14.85 11.16
C ASP A 83 -26.09 -14.29 12.48
N SER A 84 -26.65 -13.09 12.42
CA SER A 84 -27.28 -12.42 13.56
C SER A 84 -28.77 -12.76 13.70
N ARG A 85 -29.27 -13.82 13.04
CA ARG A 85 -30.68 -14.26 13.14
C ARG A 85 -30.81 -15.67 13.70
N ARG A 86 -30.41 -15.83 14.97
CA ARG A 86 -31.01 -16.81 15.88
C ARG A 86 -31.27 -16.18 17.25
N ARG A 87 -32.40 -15.49 17.38
CA ARG A 87 -33.22 -15.44 18.60
C ARG A 87 -34.68 -15.25 18.21
#